data_AF-A0A7X8WXR8-F1
#
_entry.id   AF-A0A7X8WXR8-F1
#
_cell.length_a   1.000
_cell.length_b   1.000
_cell.length_c   1.000
_cell.angle_alpha   90.00
_cell.angle_beta   90.00
_cell.angle_gamma   90.00
#
_symmetry.space_group_name_H-M   'P 1'
#
loop_
_entity.id
_entity.type
_entity.pdbx_description
1 polymer ?
#
loop_
_entity_poly.entity_id
_entity_poly.type
_entity_poly.pdbx_seq_one_letter_code
_entity_poly.pdbx_strand_id
1 'polypeptide(L)'
;MEEHLEKFLNKGNKILVSLVLSLFCMLLVVQTVHTYEPLRLHFNIVENREGEKIEEDILIQQATSLDLQQDFITISLDTPYVQSLPLANILINGTKIADFTSLENKIYVLEGDEITIDISPYFLDLSFKVSGSEGLKIPSIITVPAKDKYSFFVDKVK
;
A
#
# COMPACT_ATOMS: atom_id res chain seq x y z
N MET A 1 -41.58 -42.84 -33.85
CA MET A 1 -41.14 -41.43 -33.94
C MET A 1 -40.92 -40.84 -32.54
N GLU A 2 -41.73 -41.21 -31.56
CA GLU A 2 -41.63 -40.78 -30.15
C GLU A 2 -40.34 -41.22 -29.44
N GLU A 3 -39.87 -42.45 -29.67
CA GLU A 3 -38.66 -42.99 -29.00
C GLU A 3 -37.36 -42.23 -29.36
N HIS A 4 -37.30 -41.62 -30.55
CA HIS A 4 -36.18 -40.77 -30.95
C HIS A 4 -36.22 -39.40 -30.26
N LEU A 5 -37.42 -38.89 -29.97
CA LEU A 5 -37.63 -37.59 -29.32
C LEU A 5 -37.18 -37.66 -27.85
N GLU A 6 -37.51 -38.75 -27.16
CA GLU A 6 -37.12 -38.97 -25.77
C GLU A 6 -35.61 -39.11 -25.60
N LYS A 7 -34.94 -39.81 -26.52
CA LYS A 7 -33.47 -39.92 -26.52
C LYS A 7 -32.79 -38.58 -26.80
N PHE A 8 -33.37 -37.73 -27.65
CA PHE A 8 -32.87 -36.37 -27.91
C PHE A 8 -33.07 -35.44 -26.72
N LEU A 9 -34.25 -35.46 -26.10
CA LEU A 9 -34.56 -34.70 -24.88
C LEU A 9 -33.64 -35.08 -23.72
N ASN A 10 -33.40 -36.38 -23.52
CA ASN A 10 -32.54 -36.85 -22.44
C ASN A 10 -31.06 -36.47 -22.67
N LYS A 11 -30.59 -36.51 -23.94
CA LYS A 11 -29.25 -36.07 -24.31
C LYS A 11 -29.08 -34.55 -24.17
N GLY A 12 -30.10 -33.79 -24.54
CA GLY A 12 -30.16 -32.33 -24.35
C GLY A 12 -30.15 -31.95 -22.86
N ASN A 13 -30.96 -32.61 -22.03
CA ASN A 13 -30.98 -32.40 -20.59
C ASN A 13 -29.62 -32.70 -19.94
N LYS A 14 -28.96 -33.79 -20.36
CA LYS A 14 -27.62 -34.13 -19.85
C LYS A 14 -26.57 -33.08 -20.20
N ILE A 15 -26.62 -32.52 -21.42
CA ILE A 15 -25.73 -31.44 -21.84
C ILE A 15 -26.05 -30.15 -21.09
N LEU A 16 -27.33 -29.82 -20.93
CA LEU A 16 -27.77 -28.64 -20.18
C LEU A 16 -27.28 -28.69 -18.73
N VAL A 17 -27.47 -29.83 -18.05
CA VAL A 17 -27.00 -30.04 -16.68
C VAL A 17 -25.47 -29.93 -16.60
N SER A 18 -24.74 -30.54 -17.55
CA SER A 18 -23.28 -30.45 -17.59
C SER A 18 -22.78 -29.01 -17.81
N LEU A 19 -23.48 -28.24 -18.64
CA LEU A 19 -23.14 -26.84 -18.92
C LEU A 19 -23.37 -25.97 -17.69
N VAL A 20 -24.51 -26.13 -17.02
CA VAL A 20 -24.82 -25.41 -15.77
C VAL A 20 -23.79 -25.73 -14.69
N LEU A 21 -23.42 -27.00 -14.53
CA LEU A 21 -22.41 -27.42 -13.55
C LEU A 21 -21.04 -26.81 -13.87
N SER A 22 -20.65 -26.81 -15.15
CA SER A 22 -19.40 -26.20 -15.60
C SER A 22 -19.36 -24.70 -15.33
N LEU A 23 -20.47 -24.00 -15.58
CA LEU A 23 -20.59 -22.55 -15.35
C LEU A 23 -20.51 -22.22 -13.87
N PHE A 24 -21.14 -23.04 -13.03
CA PHE A 24 -21.06 -22.93 -11.57
C PHE A 24 -19.62 -23.15 -11.07
N CYS A 25 -18.92 -24.18 -11.54
CA CYS A 25 -17.52 -24.39 -11.21
C CYS A 25 -16.63 -23.21 -11.66
N MET A 26 -16.88 -22.65 -12.84
CA MET A 26 -16.13 -21.48 -13.33
C MET A 26 -16.35 -20.26 -12.43
N LEU A 27 -17.58 -20.01 -11.98
CA LEU A 27 -17.89 -18.94 -11.03
C LEU A 27 -17.14 -19.11 -9.71
N LEU A 28 -17.06 -20.34 -9.19
CA LEU A 28 -16.30 -20.62 -7.95
C LEU A 28 -14.80 -20.33 -8.12
N VAL A 29 -14.22 -20.64 -9.28
CA VAL A 29 -12.81 -20.32 -9.57
C VAL A 29 -12.60 -18.81 -9.61
N VAL A 30 -13.47 -18.08 -10.31
CA VAL A 30 -13.39 -16.60 -10.38
C VAL A 30 -13.54 -15.97 -9.00
N GLN A 31 -14.49 -16.44 -8.19
CA GLN A 31 -14.65 -16.00 -6.81
C GLN A 31 -13.40 -16.29 -5.99
N THR A 32 -12.83 -17.49 -6.10
CA THR A 32 -11.61 -17.86 -5.38
C THR A 32 -10.45 -16.92 -5.74
N VAL A 33 -10.20 -16.70 -7.03
CA VAL A 33 -9.14 -15.77 -7.50
C VAL A 33 -9.38 -14.35 -6.99
N HIS A 34 -10.62 -13.87 -7.02
CA HIS A 34 -10.96 -12.55 -6.52
C HIS A 34 -10.90 -12.46 -4.98
N THR A 35 -11.13 -13.56 -4.24
CA THR A 35 -11.07 -13.61 -2.78
C THR A 35 -9.63 -13.72 -2.26
N TYR A 36 -8.68 -14.20 -3.08
CA TYR A 36 -7.27 -14.22 -2.69
C TYR A 36 -6.65 -12.81 -2.55
N GLU A 37 -7.30 -11.74 -3.03
CA GLU A 37 -6.79 -10.35 -2.93
C GLU A 37 -7.79 -9.24 -2.53
N PRO A 38 -8.62 -9.40 -1.47
CA PRO A 38 -9.06 -8.20 -0.75
C PRO A 38 -9.09 -8.33 0.78
N LEU A 39 -8.83 -9.50 1.35
CA LEU A 39 -8.92 -9.67 2.80
C LEU A 39 -7.74 -9.01 3.55
N ARG A 40 -6.55 -8.90 2.94
CA ARG A 40 -5.42 -8.19 3.55
C ARG A 40 -5.62 -6.67 3.68
N LEU A 41 -6.49 -6.07 2.87
CA LEU A 41 -6.70 -4.61 2.89
C LEU A 41 -7.73 -4.17 3.93
N HIS A 42 -8.71 -5.03 4.27
CA HIS A 42 -9.74 -4.70 5.26
C HIS A 42 -9.28 -4.91 6.71
N PHE A 43 -8.34 -5.83 6.97
CA PHE A 43 -7.80 -6.00 8.33
C PHE A 43 -6.91 -4.83 8.75
N ASN A 44 -6.10 -4.23 7.86
CA ASN A 44 -5.26 -3.08 8.22
C ASN A 44 -6.04 -1.84 8.69
N ILE A 45 -7.30 -1.68 8.28
CA ILE A 45 -8.15 -0.52 8.67
C ILE A 45 -8.87 -0.78 9.99
N VAL A 46 -9.17 -2.04 10.32
CA VAL A 46 -9.81 -2.43 11.60
C VAL A 46 -8.76 -2.63 12.70
N GLU A 47 -7.59 -3.16 12.37
CA GLU A 47 -6.46 -3.40 13.29
C GLU A 47 -5.87 -2.08 13.82
N ASN A 48 -5.89 -1.00 13.03
CA ASN A 48 -5.48 0.33 13.49
C ASN A 48 -6.50 1.05 14.39
N ARG A 49 -7.61 0.40 14.75
CA ARG A 49 -8.64 0.98 15.65
C ARG A 49 -8.84 0.21 16.96
N GLU A 50 -8.27 -0.98 17.10
CA GLU A 50 -8.37 -1.78 18.32
C GLU A 50 -6.96 -1.99 18.90
N GLY A 51 -6.61 -1.09 19.82
CA GLY A 51 -5.45 -1.08 20.72
C GLY A 51 -4.45 -2.23 20.71
N GLU A 52 -3.17 -1.83 20.60
CA GLU A 52 -2.02 -2.36 21.35
C GLU A 52 -1.57 -3.82 21.08
N LYS A 53 -0.31 -3.89 20.61
CA LYS A 53 0.68 -4.99 20.63
C LYS A 53 0.43 -6.23 19.77
N ILE A 54 1.12 -6.23 18.62
CA ILE A 54 1.79 -7.43 18.14
C ILE A 54 3.29 -7.10 17.99
N GLU A 55 4.07 -7.61 18.93
CA GLU A 55 5.53 -7.71 18.83
C GLU A 55 5.87 -8.74 17.74
N GLU A 56 6.41 -8.31 16.61
CA GLU A 56 7.16 -9.19 15.71
C GLU A 56 8.49 -8.55 15.30
N ASP A 57 9.44 -8.73 16.23
CA ASP A 57 10.85 -9.07 16.06
C ASP A 57 11.53 -8.79 14.69
N ILE A 58 11.91 -7.54 14.46
CA ILE A 58 13.03 -7.23 13.54
C ILE A 58 13.88 -6.10 14.14
N LEU A 59 14.92 -6.49 14.89
CA LEU A 59 16.16 -5.73 15.11
C LEU A 59 16.01 -4.22 15.39
N ILE A 60 15.39 -3.85 16.51
CA ILE A 60 15.55 -2.49 17.06
C ILE A 60 16.67 -2.53 18.09
N GLN A 61 17.85 -2.06 17.68
CA GLN A 61 18.88 -1.62 18.62
C GLN A 61 18.28 -0.55 19.54
N GLN A 62 18.22 -0.89 20.83
CA GLN A 62 18.18 0.01 21.98
C GLN A 62 17.45 1.34 21.78
N ALA A 63 16.17 1.40 22.16
CA ALA A 63 15.60 2.64 22.66
C ALA A 63 14.78 2.33 23.91
N THR A 64 15.32 2.74 25.05
CA THR A 64 14.58 2.94 26.28
C THR A 64 13.25 3.61 25.98
N SER A 65 12.18 2.99 26.45
CA SER A 65 10.82 3.54 26.51
C SER A 65 10.83 4.87 27.26
N LEU A 66 11.01 5.95 26.52
CA LEU A 66 10.53 7.27 26.87
C LEU A 66 9.43 7.56 25.86
N ASP A 67 8.19 7.53 26.33
CA ASP A 67 7.02 8.12 25.67
C ASP A 67 7.22 9.64 25.61
N LEU A 68 8.24 10.06 24.86
CA LEU A 68 8.36 11.41 24.34
C LEU A 68 7.43 11.42 23.14
N GLN A 69 6.47 12.34 23.13
CA GLN A 69 5.67 12.65 21.94
C GLN A 69 6.64 12.95 20.78
N GLN A 70 6.98 11.92 20.01
CA GLN A 70 7.86 12.04 18.87
C GLN A 70 7.01 12.53 17.71
N ASP A 71 7.44 13.64 17.15
CA ASP A 71 6.87 14.16 15.93
C ASP A 71 7.06 13.16 14.80
N PHE A 72 6.06 13.07 13.94
CA PHE A 72 6.09 12.13 12.82
C PHE A 72 5.62 12.81 11.55
N ILE A 73 6.13 12.30 10.43
CA ILE A 73 5.71 12.67 9.08
C ILE A 73 5.32 11.39 8.36
N THR A 74 4.19 11.45 7.68
CA THR A 74 3.72 10.46 6.73
C THR A 74 3.95 10.99 5.32
N ILE A 75 4.65 10.21 4.50
CA ILE A 75 4.87 10.50 3.08
C ILE A 75 4.14 9.43 2.27
N SER A 76 3.23 9.85 1.42
CA SER A 76 2.47 8.97 0.54
C SER A 76 2.58 9.38 -0.92
N LEU A 77 2.50 8.38 -1.80
CA LEU A 77 2.57 8.61 -3.24
C LEU A 77 1.23 9.18 -3.75
N ASP A 78 1.27 10.34 -4.40
CA ASP A 78 0.12 11.07 -4.95
C ASP A 78 0.18 11.11 -6.48
N THR A 79 0.59 10.00 -7.10
CA THR A 79 0.65 9.87 -8.55
C THR A 79 -0.33 8.78 -8.99
N PRO A 80 -1.30 9.08 -9.85
CA PRO A 80 -2.20 8.05 -10.37
C PRO A 80 -1.36 7.03 -11.16
N TYR A 81 -1.74 5.75 -11.09
CA TYR A 81 -1.14 4.63 -11.84
C TYR A 81 0.18 4.03 -11.32
N VAL A 82 0.80 4.58 -10.27
CA VAL A 82 2.01 3.99 -9.67
C VAL A 82 1.63 3.32 -8.34
N GLN A 83 1.85 2.01 -8.24
CA GLN A 83 1.46 1.23 -7.05
C GLN A 83 2.61 0.97 -6.07
N SER A 84 3.86 1.12 -6.51
CA SER A 84 5.04 1.04 -5.67
C SER A 84 6.25 1.62 -6.39
N LEU A 85 7.22 2.10 -5.61
CA LEU A 85 8.50 2.63 -6.07
C LEU A 85 9.64 2.06 -5.19
N PRO A 86 9.97 0.75 -5.31
CA PRO A 86 10.92 0.09 -4.42
C PRO A 86 12.36 0.61 -4.52
N LEU A 87 12.70 1.35 -5.59
CA LEU A 87 14.01 1.96 -5.76
C LEU A 87 14.05 3.42 -5.28
N ALA A 88 12.89 4.01 -4.94
CA ALA A 88 12.82 5.37 -4.44
C ALA A 88 13.10 5.33 -2.94
N ASN A 89 14.05 6.15 -2.50
CA ASN A 89 14.53 6.11 -1.13
C ASN A 89 14.05 7.36 -0.39
N ILE A 90 13.70 7.16 0.87
CA ILE A 90 13.50 8.25 1.83
C ILE A 90 14.74 8.29 2.71
N LEU A 91 15.35 9.47 2.83
CA LEU A 91 16.53 9.68 3.65
C LEU A 91 16.26 10.74 4.70
N ILE A 92 16.78 10.53 5.92
CA ILE A 92 16.90 11.55 6.96
C ILE A 92 18.37 11.88 7.12
N ASN A 93 18.73 13.16 7.00
CA ASN A 93 20.11 13.63 7.17
C ASN A 93 21.11 12.80 6.33
N GLY A 94 20.70 12.41 5.11
CA GLY A 94 21.48 11.60 4.18
C GLY A 94 21.50 10.08 4.44
N THR A 95 20.84 9.58 5.49
CA THR A 95 20.75 8.14 5.80
C THR A 95 19.44 7.57 5.30
N LYS A 96 19.50 6.49 4.48
CA LYS A 96 18.29 5.78 4.02
C LYS A 96 17.57 5.17 5.23
N ILE A 97 16.30 5.53 5.39
CA ILE A 97 15.42 5.02 6.46
C ILE A 97 14.30 4.13 5.93
N ALA A 98 13.82 4.39 4.72
CA ALA A 98 12.69 3.70 4.11
C ALA A 98 12.76 3.76 2.58
N ASP A 99 11.89 3.01 1.93
CA ASP A 99 11.60 3.10 0.51
C ASP A 99 10.10 3.05 0.26
N PHE A 100 9.69 3.32 -0.99
CA PHE A 100 8.28 3.34 -1.38
C PHE A 100 7.80 1.98 -1.91
N THR A 101 8.31 0.87 -1.35
CA THR A 101 7.69 -0.44 -1.54
C THR A 101 6.25 -0.42 -1.02
N SER A 102 6.04 0.27 0.10
CA SER A 102 4.72 0.65 0.61
C SER A 102 4.30 2.01 0.05
N LEU A 103 3.01 2.18 -0.25
CA LEU A 103 2.44 3.44 -0.77
C LEU A 103 2.50 4.60 0.23
N GLU A 104 2.64 4.28 1.51
CA GLU A 104 2.66 5.21 2.63
C GLU A 104 3.77 4.80 3.60
N ASN A 105 4.60 5.77 3.97
CA ASN A 105 5.68 5.59 4.94
C ASN A 105 5.52 6.59 6.07
N LYS A 106 5.37 6.08 7.30
CA LYS A 106 5.37 6.88 8.53
C LYS A 106 6.78 6.89 9.11
N ILE A 107 7.27 8.09 9.41
CA ILE A 107 8.65 8.35 9.76
C ILE A 107 8.66 9.25 10.99
N TYR A 108 9.44 8.89 12.00
CA TYR A 108 9.67 9.72 13.18
C TYR A 108 10.78 10.73 12.88
N VAL A 109 10.54 11.98 13.24
CA VAL A 109 11.42 13.11 12.89
C VAL A 109 11.64 14.02 14.09
N LEU A 110 12.75 14.74 14.07
CA LEU A 110 13.08 15.78 15.03
C LEU A 110 13.10 17.15 14.33
N GLU A 111 12.94 18.21 15.13
CA GLU A 111 13.11 19.57 14.62
C GLU A 111 14.54 19.77 14.10
N GLY A 112 14.66 20.28 12.88
CA GLY A 112 15.92 20.49 12.17
C GLY A 112 16.35 19.32 11.28
N ASP A 113 15.63 18.19 11.27
CA ASP A 113 15.95 17.08 10.37
C ASP A 113 15.73 17.48 8.90
N GLU A 114 16.65 17.05 8.04
CA GLU A 114 16.54 17.15 6.59
C GLU A 114 15.96 15.85 6.02
N ILE A 115 14.77 15.95 5.43
CA ILE A 115 14.12 14.84 4.74
C ILE A 115 14.41 14.95 3.25
N THR A 116 14.94 13.89 2.65
CA THR A 116 15.19 13.80 1.21
C THR A 116 14.39 12.66 0.60
N ILE A 117 13.67 12.96 -0.48
CA ILE A 117 13.02 11.98 -1.35
C ILE A 117 13.89 11.85 -2.59
N ASP A 118 14.51 10.68 -2.77
CA ASP A 118 15.36 10.37 -3.91
C ASP A 118 14.63 9.47 -4.90
N ILE A 119 14.36 10.00 -6.08
CA ILE A 119 13.76 9.27 -7.20
C ILE A 119 14.70 9.16 -8.40
N SER A 120 16.01 9.34 -8.20
CA SER A 120 17.05 9.24 -9.24
C SER A 120 16.93 8.01 -10.16
N PRO A 121 16.48 6.83 -9.70
CA PRO A 121 16.28 5.67 -10.57
C PRO A 121 15.09 5.76 -11.55
N TYR A 122 14.17 6.71 -11.37
CA TYR A 122 12.93 6.81 -12.13
C TYR A 122 12.98 7.92 -13.19
N PHE A 123 12.27 7.70 -14.29
CA PHE A 123 12.26 8.57 -15.47
C PHE A 123 10.98 9.42 -15.59
N LEU A 124 10.18 9.46 -14.53
CA LEU A 124 8.91 10.17 -14.47
C LEU A 124 8.94 11.17 -13.33
N ASP A 125 8.25 12.30 -13.52
CA ASP A 125 7.99 13.24 -12.44
C ASP A 125 7.00 12.59 -11.46
N LEU A 126 7.30 12.64 -10.17
CA LEU A 126 6.51 11.98 -9.13
C LEU A 126 6.03 12.99 -8.10
N SER A 127 4.74 12.93 -7.79
CA SER A 127 4.12 13.74 -6.75
C SER A 127 3.91 12.92 -5.49
N PHE A 128 4.25 13.51 -4.35
CA PHE A 128 4.13 12.96 -3.02
C PHE A 128 3.31 13.89 -2.15
N LYS A 129 2.41 13.31 -1.36
CA LYS A 129 1.71 14.01 -0.31
C LYS A 129 2.46 13.81 1.00
N VAL A 130 2.65 14.90 1.72
CA VAL A 130 3.35 14.91 3.00
C VAL A 130 2.41 15.49 4.06
N SER A 131 2.23 14.75 5.15
CA SER A 131 1.43 15.15 6.30
C SER A 131 2.21 14.82 7.57
N GLY A 132 2.00 15.55 8.65
CA GLY A 132 2.75 15.31 9.89
C GLY A 132 1.96 15.66 11.13
N SER A 133 2.60 15.52 12.29
CA SER A 133 2.07 15.94 13.58
C SER A 133 1.75 17.44 13.60
N GLU A 134 0.81 17.83 14.48
CA GLU A 134 0.40 19.22 14.63
C GLU A 134 1.59 20.10 15.04
N GLY A 135 1.72 21.28 14.43
CA GLY A 135 2.80 22.22 14.74
C GLY A 135 4.08 22.02 13.93
N LEU A 136 4.15 21.04 13.01
CA LEU A 136 5.24 20.95 12.03
C LEU A 136 4.99 21.83 10.80
N LYS A 137 6.02 22.55 10.38
CA LYS A 137 6.06 23.32 9.14
C LYS A 137 6.72 22.47 8.06
N ILE A 138 5.87 21.77 7.32
CA ILE A 138 6.26 20.85 6.24
C ILE A 138 5.47 21.17 4.97
N PRO A 139 6.02 20.91 3.78
CA PRO A 139 5.24 21.01 2.54
C PRO A 139 4.09 20.00 2.57
N SER A 140 2.93 20.34 2.00
CA SER A 140 1.81 19.39 1.92
C SER A 140 1.89 18.48 0.68
N ILE A 141 2.45 19.01 -0.41
CA ILE A 141 2.62 18.31 -1.69
C ILE A 141 4.01 18.65 -2.20
N ILE A 142 4.73 17.62 -2.66
CA ILE A 142 6.05 17.72 -3.25
C ILE A 142 5.99 17.06 -4.62
N THR A 143 6.44 17.75 -5.66
CA THR A 143 6.66 17.15 -6.98
C THR A 143 8.17 17.10 -7.23
N VAL A 144 8.70 15.91 -7.43
CA VAL A 144 10.11 15.68 -7.72
C VAL A 144 10.24 15.38 -9.22
N PRO A 145 11.06 16.14 -9.97
CA PRO A 145 11.32 15.86 -11.37
C PRO A 145 12.01 14.52 -11.58
N ALA A 146 11.79 13.92 -12.75
CA ALA A 146 12.44 12.68 -13.17
C ALA A 146 13.96 12.71 -12.95
N LYS A 147 14.49 11.61 -12.39
CA LYS A 147 15.90 11.41 -12.06
C LYS A 147 16.50 12.43 -11.10
N ASP A 148 15.68 13.07 -10.28
CA ASP A 148 16.13 14.06 -9.32
C ASP A 148 15.82 13.63 -7.88
N LYS A 149 16.23 14.48 -6.94
CA LYS A 149 15.92 14.37 -5.52
C LYS A 149 15.38 15.70 -5.00
N TYR A 150 14.51 15.63 -4.00
CA TYR A 150 13.98 16.81 -3.33
C TYR A 150 14.22 16.72 -1.83
N SER A 151 14.69 17.82 -1.24
CA SER A 151 15.02 17.91 0.18
C SER A 151 14.28 19.06 0.84
N PHE A 152 13.78 18.83 2.06
CA PHE A 152 13.14 19.86 2.89
C PHE A 152 13.49 19.64 4.37
N PHE A 153 13.42 20.73 5.15
CA PHE A 153 13.68 20.69 6.58
C PHE A 153 12.39 20.60 7.37
N VAL A 154 12.45 19.93 8.52
CA VAL A 154 11.36 19.85 9.49
C VAL A 154 11.53 20.99 10.51
N ASP A 155 10.70 22.01 10.42
CA ASP A 155 10.68 23.12 11.38
C ASP A 155 9.42 23.06 12.26
N LYS A 156 9.46 23.59 13.49
CA LYS A 156 8.27 23.78 14.32
C LYS A 156 7.68 25.19 14.13
N VAL A 157 6.36 25.28 14.08
CA VAL A 157 5.62 26.54 14.10
C VAL A 157 5.65 27.07 15.54
N LYS A 158 6.34 28.20 15.75
CA LYS A 158 6.41 28.90 17.04
C LYS A 158 5.10 29.59 17.42
#